data_AF-A0A314YMK7-F1
#
_entry.id   AF-A0A314YMK7-F1
#
_cell.length_a   1.000
_cell.length_b   1.000
_cell.length_c   1.000
_cell.angle_alpha   90.00
_cell.angle_beta   90.00
_cell.angle_gamma   90.00
#
_symmetry.space_group_name_H-M   'P 1'
#
loop_
_entity.id
_entity.type
_entity.pdbx_description
1 polymer ?
#
loop_
_entity_poly.entity_id
_entity_poly.type
_entity_poly.pdbx_seq_one_letter_code
_entity_poly.pdbx_strand_id
1 'polypeptide(L)'
;MNPKISDFGMARILGQNESIANTRRVVGTLERYMSPEYAMKDIFSKKSDVYSFGAWELWKQGDSVELRDNSMASCPKEEVSKFIHVGLLCVQEHAADRPTISEVISMLASDYHVFA
;
A
#
# COMPACT_ATOMS: atom_id res chain seq x y z
N MET A 1 19.75 4.53 -3.64
CA MET A 1 18.86 3.42 -3.25
C MET A 1 18.27 2.84 -4.52
N ASN A 2 18.31 1.52 -4.72
CA ASN A 2 17.76 0.86 -5.91
C ASN A 2 16.44 0.18 -5.51
N PRO A 3 15.26 0.76 -5.81
CA PRO A 3 14.00 0.19 -5.38
C PRO A 3 13.73 -1.15 -6.07
N LYS A 4 13.30 -2.14 -5.29
CA LYS A 4 12.93 -3.48 -5.76
C LYS A 4 11.45 -3.72 -5.43
N ILE A 5 10.70 -4.27 -6.39
CA ILE A 5 9.31 -4.68 -6.16
C ILE A 5 9.33 -6.00 -5.38
N SER A 6 8.57 -6.06 -4.29
CA SER A 6 8.42 -7.23 -3.42
C SER A 6 6.95 -7.47 -3.08
N ASP A 7 6.66 -8.58 -2.39
CA ASP A 7 5.31 -9.04 -2.02
C ASP A 7 4.41 -9.41 -3.20
N PHE A 8 4.67 -10.61 -3.72
CA PHE A 8 3.87 -11.22 -4.79
C PHE A 8 2.75 -12.13 -4.25
N GLY A 9 2.39 -12.02 -2.97
CA GLY A 9 1.40 -12.90 -2.34
C GLY A 9 0.01 -12.84 -3.00
N MET A 10 -0.29 -11.72 -3.66
CA MET A 10 -1.49 -11.52 -4.46
C MET A 10 -1.24 -11.44 -5.97
N ALA A 11 0.01 -11.60 -6.41
CA ALA A 11 0.34 -11.55 -7.84
C ALA A 11 -0.23 -12.77 -8.57
N ARG A 12 -0.69 -12.55 -9.80
CA ARG A 12 -1.29 -13.60 -10.63
C ARG A 12 -0.59 -13.68 -11.97
N ILE A 13 -0.27 -14.90 -12.40
CA ILE A 13 0.27 -15.18 -13.72
C ILE A 13 -0.90 -15.20 -14.71
N LEU A 14 -0.82 -14.37 -15.75
CA LEU A 14 -1.75 -14.40 -16.88
C LEU A 14 -1.13 -15.19 -18.04
N GLY A 15 -1.95 -15.96 -18.76
CA GLY A 15 -1.50 -16.64 -19.98
C GLY A 15 -1.04 -15.62 -21.05
N GLN A 16 -0.19 -16.04 -22.00
CA GLN A 16 0.34 -15.16 -23.05
C GLN A 16 -0.75 -14.45 -23.87
N ASN A 17 -1.92 -15.07 -24.03
CA ASN A 17 -3.07 -14.53 -24.74
C ASN A 17 -4.10 -13.84 -23.83
N GLU A 18 -3.89 -13.84 -22.51
CA GLU A 18 -4.80 -13.24 -21.54
C GLU A 18 -4.27 -11.86 -21.13
N SER A 19 -4.92 -10.82 -21.63
CA SER A 19 -4.63 -9.42 -21.26
C SER A 19 -5.50 -8.92 -20.11
N ILE A 20 -6.62 -9.59 -19.88
CA ILE A 20 -7.66 -9.28 -18.90
C ILE A 20 -7.99 -10.57 -18.16
N ALA A 21 -8.15 -10.50 -16.85
CA ALA A 21 -8.57 -11.64 -16.05
C ALA A 21 -9.54 -11.24 -14.94
N ASN A 22 -10.62 -12.02 -14.85
CA ASN A 22 -11.60 -11.94 -13.77
C ASN A 22 -11.02 -12.60 -12.50
N THR A 23 -11.07 -11.95 -11.33
CA THR A 23 -10.48 -12.52 -10.10
C THR A 23 -11.48 -13.32 -9.27
N ARG A 24 -12.76 -13.40 -9.66
CA ARG A 24 -13.90 -14.01 -8.94
C ARG A 24 -14.22 -13.38 -7.59
N ARG A 25 -13.24 -12.72 -7.00
CA ARG A 25 -13.27 -11.98 -5.74
C ARG A 25 -12.33 -10.79 -5.90
N VAL A 26 -12.87 -9.59 -5.70
CA VAL A 26 -12.07 -8.37 -5.62
C VAL A 26 -11.29 -8.38 -4.30
N VAL A 27 -9.97 -8.23 -4.38
CA VAL A 27 -9.06 -8.17 -3.24
C VAL A 27 -8.01 -7.09 -3.49
N GLY A 28 -7.71 -6.29 -2.46
CA GLY A 28 -6.72 -5.22 -2.54
C GLY A 28 -7.09 -4.06 -1.62
N THR A 29 -6.29 -3.01 -1.64
CA THR A 29 -6.58 -1.76 -0.90
C THR A 29 -7.61 -0.95 -1.68
N LEU A 30 -8.86 -1.01 -1.22
CA LEU A 30 -10.01 -0.32 -1.82
C LEU A 30 -9.79 1.20 -1.83
N GLU A 31 -10.49 1.88 -2.73
CA GLU A 31 -10.49 3.33 -3.00
C GLU A 31 -9.30 3.97 -3.73
N ARG A 32 -8.04 3.55 -3.57
CA ARG A 32 -6.91 4.27 -4.23
C ARG A 32 -5.89 3.45 -5.01
N TYR A 33 -5.58 2.24 -4.57
CA TYR A 33 -4.62 1.39 -5.27
C TYR A 33 -5.30 0.44 -6.25
N MET A 34 -6.61 0.23 -6.13
CA MET A 34 -7.36 -0.54 -7.11
C MET A 34 -7.91 0.35 -8.21
N SER A 35 -7.70 -0.06 -9.46
CA SER A 35 -8.30 0.61 -10.58
C SER A 35 -9.83 0.47 -10.56
N PRO A 36 -10.57 1.48 -11.04
CA PRO A 36 -12.04 1.50 -10.94
C PRO A 36 -12.69 0.32 -11.67
N GLU A 37 -12.12 -0.11 -12.80
CA GLU A 37 -12.60 -1.30 -13.51
C GLU A 37 -12.38 -2.60 -12.73
N TYR A 38 -11.33 -2.68 -11.91
CA TYR A 38 -11.11 -3.82 -11.05
C TYR A 38 -12.08 -3.81 -9.86
N ALA A 39 -12.19 -2.68 -9.17
CA ALA A 39 -13.04 -2.53 -7.99
C ALA A 39 -14.54 -2.73 -8.30
N MET A 40 -15.01 -2.24 -9.46
CA MET A 40 -16.44 -2.25 -9.80
C MET A 40 -16.86 -3.46 -10.63
N LYS A 41 -15.97 -3.99 -11.47
CA LYS A 41 -16.33 -5.02 -12.47
C LYS A 41 -15.52 -6.31 -12.31
N ASP A 42 -14.64 -6.39 -11.31
CA ASP A 42 -13.76 -7.53 -11.10
C ASP A 42 -12.84 -7.81 -12.32
N ILE A 43 -12.50 -6.75 -13.07
CA ILE A 43 -11.68 -6.82 -14.29
C ILE A 43 -10.26 -6.38 -13.93
N PHE A 44 -9.32 -7.32 -13.90
CA PHE A 44 -7.90 -7.02 -13.67
C PHE A 44 -7.10 -7.12 -14.97
N SER A 45 -6.18 -6.19 -15.19
CA SER A 45 -5.29 -6.19 -16.35
C SER A 45 -3.93 -5.58 -16.01
N LYS A 46 -2.97 -5.65 -16.94
CA LYS A 46 -1.69 -4.92 -16.81
C LYS A 46 -1.88 -3.40 -16.64
N LYS A 47 -3.02 -2.84 -17.09
CA LYS A 47 -3.34 -1.42 -16.90
C LYS A 47 -3.84 -1.12 -15.49
N SER A 48 -4.44 -2.09 -14.84
CA SER A 48 -4.82 -2.02 -13.44
C SER A 48 -3.58 -1.90 -12.55
N ASP A 49 -2.51 -2.66 -12.83
CA ASP A 49 -1.20 -2.52 -12.14
C ASP A 49 -0.58 -1.11 -12.32
N VAL A 50 -0.68 -0.55 -13.53
CA VAL A 50 -0.17 0.81 -13.82
C VAL A 50 -0.94 1.86 -13.04
N TYR A 51 -2.26 1.70 -12.87
CA TYR A 51 -3.06 2.59 -12.03
C TYR A 51 -2.58 2.55 -10.57
N SER A 52 -2.35 1.34 -10.02
CA SER A 52 -1.82 1.15 -8.66
C SER A 52 -0.43 1.78 -8.47
N PHE A 53 0.41 1.77 -9.52
CA PHE A 53 1.72 2.41 -9.49
C PHE A 53 1.64 3.95 -9.40
N GLY A 54 0.60 4.58 -9.95
CA GLY A 54 0.40 6.03 -9.84
C GLY A 54 0.31 6.53 -8.40
N ALA A 55 -0.24 5.71 -7.50
CA ALA A 55 -0.29 6.01 -6.07
C ALA A 55 1.11 6.05 -5.43
N TRP A 56 2.08 5.26 -5.92
CA TRP A 56 3.48 5.36 -5.49
C TRP A 56 4.16 6.65 -5.93
N GLU A 57 3.86 7.14 -7.14
CA GLU A 57 4.37 8.43 -7.62
C GLU A 57 3.81 9.61 -6.80
N LEU A 58 2.53 9.58 -6.45
CA LEU A 58 1.92 10.57 -5.54
C LEU A 58 2.58 10.54 -4.15
N TRP A 59 2.90 9.35 -3.64
CA TRP A 59 3.64 9.21 -2.39
C TRP A 59 5.02 9.88 -2.45
N LYS A 60 5.78 9.66 -3.53
CA LYS A 60 7.11 10.27 -3.71
C LYS A 60 7.06 11.80 -3.77
N GLN A 61 5.93 12.39 -4.15
CA GLN A 61 5.74 13.83 -4.21
C GLN A 61 5.39 14.44 -2.84
N GLY A 62 5.27 13.62 -1.79
CA GLY A 62 4.96 14.07 -0.43
C GLY A 62 3.48 14.31 -0.17
N ASP A 63 2.61 14.05 -1.15
CA ASP A 63 1.17 14.21 -1.00
C ASP A 63 0.50 12.92 -0.49
N SER A 64 0.83 12.58 0.76
CA SER A 64 0.21 11.45 1.46
C SER A 64 -1.28 11.67 1.74
N VAL A 65 -1.78 12.91 1.62
CA VAL A 65 -3.18 13.28 1.87
C VAL A 65 -4.06 12.79 0.73
N GLU A 66 -3.58 12.84 -0.51
CA GLU A 66 -4.19 12.18 -1.67
C GLU A 66 -3.95 10.66 -1.72
N LEU A 67 -3.46 10.04 -0.65
CA LEU A 67 -3.42 8.58 -0.50
C LEU A 67 -4.34 8.06 0.60
N ARG A 68 -5.03 8.96 1.31
CA ARG A 68 -5.96 8.59 2.38
C ARG A 68 -7.30 8.11 1.80
N ASP A 69 -7.67 6.88 2.09
CA ASP A 69 -8.99 6.30 1.79
C ASP A 69 -10.09 7.09 2.54
N ASN A 70 -11.26 7.33 1.92
CA ASN A 70 -12.37 8.04 2.57
C ASN A 70 -12.96 7.26 3.75
N SER A 71 -12.84 5.93 3.76
CA SER A 71 -13.14 5.10 4.94
C SER A 71 -12.21 5.42 6.12
N MET A 72 -11.04 6.02 5.86
CA MET A 72 -10.11 6.57 6.85
C MET A 72 -10.29 8.07 7.08
N ALA A 73 -11.42 8.68 6.69
CA ALA A 73 -11.66 10.11 6.89
C ALA A 73 -11.57 10.54 8.37
N SER A 74 -11.86 9.63 9.31
CA SER A 74 -11.72 9.83 10.75
C SER A 74 -10.30 9.66 11.29
N CYS A 75 -9.37 9.11 10.51
CA CYS A 75 -7.98 8.90 10.91
C CYS A 75 -7.17 10.21 10.73
N PRO A 76 -6.47 10.67 11.78
CA PRO A 76 -5.57 11.81 11.70
C PRO A 76 -4.53 11.64 10.58
N LYS A 77 -4.21 12.70 9.85
CA LYS A 77 -3.25 12.65 8.74
C LYS A 77 -1.86 12.23 9.23
N GLU A 78 -1.53 12.59 10.46
CA GLU A 78 -0.28 12.24 11.13
C GLU A 78 -0.15 10.72 11.36
N GLU A 79 -1.25 10.04 11.68
CA GLU A 79 -1.28 8.57 11.84
C GLU A 79 -1.07 7.85 10.51
N VAL A 80 -1.70 8.32 9.43
CA VAL A 80 -1.51 7.75 8.08
C VAL A 80 -0.06 7.83 7.65
N SER A 81 0.57 9.00 7.84
CA SER A 81 1.98 9.20 7.54
C SER A 81 2.87 8.26 8.37
N LYS A 82 2.53 8.07 9.65
CA LYS A 82 3.23 7.14 10.54
C LYS A 82 3.13 5.69 10.06
N PHE A 83 1.93 5.20 9.71
CA PHE A 83 1.78 3.84 9.18
C PHE A 83 2.59 3.62 7.90
N ILE A 84 2.59 4.61 7.01
CA ILE A 84 3.38 4.55 5.78
C ILE A 84 4.88 4.49 6.11
N HIS A 85 5.36 5.34 7.02
CA HIS A 85 6.77 5.37 7.43
C HIS A 85 7.20 4.03 8.05
N VAL A 86 6.43 3.50 8.99
CA VAL A 86 6.68 2.20 9.63
C VAL A 86 6.63 1.07 8.59
N GLY A 87 5.65 1.08 7.69
CA GLY A 87 5.55 0.12 6.59
C GLY A 87 6.79 0.12 5.69
N LEU A 88 7.33 1.29 5.36
CA LEU A 88 8.55 1.43 4.55
C LEU A 88 9.81 0.93 5.27
N LEU A 89 9.91 1.14 6.58
CA LEU A 89 11.00 0.57 7.40
C LEU A 89 10.95 -0.97 7.41
N CYS A 90 9.76 -1.57 7.41
CA CYS A 90 9.60 -3.03 7.41
C CYS A 90 10.05 -3.71 6.10
N VAL A 91 10.07 -2.98 4.98
CA VAL A 91 10.39 -3.54 3.64
C VAL A 91 11.77 -3.12 3.12
N GLN A 92 12.67 -2.71 4.01
CA GLN A 92 14.03 -2.32 3.64
C GLN A 92 14.79 -3.44 2.91
N GLU A 93 15.68 -3.04 2.00
CA GLU A 93 16.46 -3.94 1.15
C GLU A 93 17.29 -4.93 1.96
N HIS A 94 18.02 -4.45 2.97
CA HIS A 94 18.79 -5.31 3.87
C HIS A 94 17.94 -5.70 5.08
N ALA A 95 18.00 -7.00 5.45
CA ALA A 95 17.24 -7.51 6.59
C ALA A 95 17.66 -6.89 7.93
N ALA A 96 18.92 -6.44 8.06
CA ALA A 96 19.43 -5.79 9.26
C ALA A 96 18.88 -4.37 9.47
N ASP A 97 18.38 -3.72 8.41
CA ASP A 97 17.81 -2.37 8.47
C ASP A 97 16.33 -2.38 8.86
N ARG A 98 15.72 -3.57 8.95
CA ARG A 98 14.29 -3.73 9.28
C ARG A 98 14.11 -3.70 10.79
N PRO A 99 13.10 -3.00 11.32
CA PRO A 99 12.78 -3.05 12.72
C PRO A 99 12.33 -4.45 13.14
N THR A 100 12.63 -4.80 14.37
CA THR A 100 12.02 -5.94 15.06
C THR A 100 10.53 -5.71 15.27
N ILE A 101 9.77 -6.78 15.43
CA ILE A 101 8.32 -6.68 15.71
C ILE A 101 8.05 -5.85 16.98
N SER A 102 8.91 -5.92 18.00
CA SER A 102 8.78 -5.07 19.19
C SER A 102 8.94 -3.58 18.88
N GLU A 103 9.91 -3.23 18.04
CA GLU A 103 10.11 -1.83 17.63
C GLU A 103 8.95 -1.33 16.78
N VAL A 104 8.42 -2.16 15.87
CA VAL A 104 7.20 -1.84 15.09
C VAL A 104 6.03 -1.57 16.04
N ILE A 105 5.79 -2.44 17.02
CA ILE A 105 4.71 -2.25 18.00
C ILE A 105 4.92 -0.94 18.78
N SER A 106 6.14 -0.65 19.22
CA SER A 106 6.45 0.60 19.92
C SER A 106 6.23 1.83 19.05
N MET A 107 6.64 1.81 17.78
CA MET A 107 6.42 2.89 16.82
C MET A 107 4.94 3.14 16.54
N LEU A 108 4.14 2.07 16.48
CA LEU A 108 2.70 2.15 16.25
C LEU A 108 1.92 2.57 17.52
N ALA A 109 2.41 2.21 18.70
CA ALA A 109 1.76 2.52 19.97
C ALA A 109 2.10 3.91 20.53
N SER A 110 3.21 4.53 20.08
CA SER A 110 3.62 5.85 20.54
C SER A 110 2.77 6.96 19.91
N ASP A 111 1.58 7.18 20.47
CA ASP A 111 0.72 8.38 20.37
C ASP A 111 -0.06 8.68 21.67
N TYR A 112 0.36 8.16 22.83
CA TYR A 112 -0.07 8.76 24.09
C TYR A 112 0.89 9.89 24.44
N HIS A 113 0.38 11.13 24.37
CA HIS A 113 0.92 12.24 25.15
C HIS A 113 1.37 11.73 26.52
N VAL A 114 2.64 12.00 26.84
CA VAL A 114 3.13 11.93 28.21
C VAL A 114 2.27 12.89 29.04
N PHE A 115 1.33 12.34 29.80
CA PHE A 115 0.85 12.92 31.04
C PHE A 115 1.16 11.93 32.15
N ALA A 116 2.27 12.19 32.82
CA ALA A 116 2.43 12.00 34.25
C ALA A 116 3.03 13.31 34.79
#